data_AF-A0A413FVN1-F1
#
_entry.id   AF-A0A413FVN1-F1
#
_cell.length_a   1.000
_cell.length_b   1.000
_cell.length_c   1.000
_cell.angle_alpha   90.00
_cell.angle_beta   90.00
_cell.angle_gamma   90.00
#
_symmetry.space_group_name_H-M   'P 1'
#
loop_
_entity.id
_entity.type
_entity.pdbx_description
1 polymer ?
#
loop_
_entity_poly.entity_id
_entity_poly.type
_entity_poly.pdbx_seq_one_letter_code
_entity_poly.pdbx_strand_id
1 'polypeptide(L)' 'MESVQRELMSVLLGKIHSLGLISKTTYLNAEDGLYSGKGLPELLGPVRQEKEAGGDGYTQGAR' A
#
# COMPACT_ATOMS: atom_id res chain seq x y z
N MET A 1 -19.15 1.21 1.36
CA MET A 1 -18.40 0.57 0.26
C MET A 1 -19.39 -0.30 -0.51
N GLU A 2 -19.57 -0.04 -1.80
CA GLU A 2 -20.52 -0.79 -2.64
C GLU A 2 -20.10 -2.26 -2.81
N SER A 3 -21.05 -3.15 -3.10
CA SER A 3 -20.79 -4.59 -3.22
C SER A 3 -19.71 -4.90 -4.27
N VAL A 4 -19.79 -4.25 -5.42
CA VAL A 4 -18.84 -4.40 -6.54
C VAL A 4 -17.43 -3.99 -6.14
N GLN A 5 -17.30 -2.87 -5.42
CA GLN A 5 -16.01 -2.38 -4.97
C GLN A 5 -15.37 -3.34 -3.98
N ARG A 6 -16.16 -3.90 -3.06
CA ARG A 6 -15.70 -4.90 -2.09
C ARG A 6 -15.20 -6.18 -2.77
N GLU A 7 -15.92 -6.64 -3.78
CA GLU A 7 -15.58 -7.86 -4.53
C GLU A 7 -14.29 -7.68 -5.33
N LEU A 8 -14.14 -6.55 -6.02
CA LEU A 8 -12.88 -6.17 -6.67
C LEU A 8 -11.70 -6.17 -5.69
N MET A 9 -11.92 -5.64 -4.48
CA MET A 9 -10.86 -5.52 -3.49
C MET A 9 -10.47 -6.86 -2.89
N SER A 10 -11.42 -7.77 -2.67
CA SER A 10 -11.14 -9.16 -2.27
C SER A 10 -10.28 -9.87 -3.32
N VAL A 11 -10.62 -9.74 -4.61
CA VAL A 11 -9.83 -10.33 -5.72
C VAL A 11 -8.40 -9.77 -5.75
N LEU A 12 -8.23 -8.46 -5.59
CA LEU A 12 -6.91 -7.83 -5.54
C LEU A 12 -6.09 -8.29 -4.34
N LEU A 13 -6.73 -8.38 -3.17
CA LEU A 13 -6.08 -8.87 -1.94
C LEU A 13 -5.59 -10.30 -2.10
N GLY A 14 -6.41 -11.17 -2.70
CA GLY A 14 -6.05 -12.55 -3.02
C GLY A 14 -4.84 -12.62 -3.96
N LYS A 15 -4.78 -11.75 -4.98
CA LYS A 15 -3.61 -11.66 -5.87
C LYS A 15 -2.35 -11.24 -5.14
N ILE A 16 -2.41 -10.18 -4.32
CA ILE A 16 -1.26 -9.67 -3.55
C ILE A 16 -0.71 -10.76 -2.63
N HIS A 17 -1.60 -11.51 -1.94
CA HIS A 17 -1.21 -12.65 -1.11
C HIS A 17 -0.59 -13.78 -1.95
N SER A 18 -1.17 -14.14 -3.09
CA SER A 18 -0.62 -15.19 -3.97
C SER A 18 0.76 -14.87 -4.54
N LEU A 19 1.06 -13.57 -4.73
CA LEU A 19 2.38 -13.08 -5.13
C LEU A 19 3.38 -13.05 -3.98
N GLY A 20 2.97 -13.38 -2.75
CA GLY A 20 3.81 -13.36 -1.56
C GLY A 20 4.13 -11.96 -1.04
N LEU A 21 3.42 -10.93 -1.52
CA LEU A 21 3.67 -9.53 -1.13
C LEU A 21 3.17 -9.23 0.29
N ILE A 22 2.22 -10.02 0.78
CA ILE A 22 1.72 -9.93 2.16
C ILE A 22 1.66 -11.31 2.80
N SER A 23 1.78 -11.35 4.12
CA SER A 23 1.60 -12.57 4.89
C SER A 23 0.14 -13.03 4.88
N LYS A 24 -0.08 -14.33 5.14
CA LYS A 24 -1.43 -14.88 5.34
C LYS A 24 -2.21 -14.16 6.44
N THR A 25 -1.52 -13.77 7.52
CA THR A 25 -2.14 -13.05 8.64
C THR A 25 -2.60 -11.65 8.21
N THR A 26 -1.77 -10.95 7.42
CA THR A 26 -2.12 -9.65 6.85
C THR A 26 -3.31 -9.76 5.89
N TYR A 27 -3.33 -10.79 5.05
CA TYR A 27 -4.45 -11.09 4.16
C TYR A 27 -5.77 -11.26 4.94
N LEU A 28 -5.79 -12.14 5.95
CA LEU A 28 -7.00 -12.43 6.73
C LEU A 28 -7.52 -11.19 7.47
N ASN A 29 -6.63 -10.38 8.07
CA ASN A 29 -7.03 -9.15 8.75
C ASN A 29 -7.60 -8.11 7.77
N ALA A 30 -7.04 -8.01 6.56
CA ALA A 30 -7.54 -7.10 5.54
C ALA A 30 -8.86 -7.58 4.91
N GLU A 31 -9.06 -8.89 4.77
CA GLU A 31 -10.36 -9.47 4.39
C GLU A 31 -11.43 -9.20 5.45
N ASP A 32 -11.13 -9.44 6.73
CA ASP A 32 -12.07 -9.15 7.83
C ASP A 32 -12.44 -7.64 7.86
N GLY A 33 -11.46 -6.76 7.64
CA GLY A 33 -11.70 -5.31 7.52
C GLY A 33 -12.62 -4.94 6.34
N LEU A 34 -12.41 -5.56 5.18
CA LEU A 34 -13.27 -5.43 3.99
C LEU A 34 -14.71 -5.85 4.29
N TYR A 35 -14.92 -6.97 4.98
CA TYR A 35 -16.25 -7.50 5.28
C TYR A 35 -16.94 -6.76 6.43
N SER A 36 -16.18 -6.33 7.45
CA SER A 36 -16.68 -5.55 8.58
C SER A 36 -17.01 -4.09 8.24
N GLY A 37 -16.71 -3.62 7.03
CA GLY A 37 -16.97 -2.24 6.62
C GLY A 37 -16.05 -1.21 7.29
N LYS A 38 -14.99 -1.68 7.97
CA LYS A 38 -13.97 -0.84 8.61
C LYS A 38 -13.01 -0.20 7.61
N GLY A 39 -13.18 -0.50 6.31
CA GLY A 39 -12.30 -0.06 5.25
C GLY A 39 -11.09 -0.97 5.11
N LEU A 40 -10.31 -0.76 4.06
CA LEU A 40 -9.05 -1.46 3.88
C LEU A 40 -7.98 -0.87 4.81
N PRO A 41 -7.09 -1.70 5.37
CA PRO A 41 -5.87 -1.18 5.98
C PRO A 41 -5.09 -0.37 4.91
N GLU A 42 -4.27 0.58 5.35
CA GLU A 42 -3.46 1.51 4.52
C GLU A 42 -2.52 0.83 3.48
N LEU A 43 -2.62 -0.48 3.32
CA LEU A 43 -1.92 -1.32 2.36
C LEU A 43 -1.99 -0.79 0.91
N LEU A 44 -3.06 -0.09 0.54
CA LEU A 44 -3.23 0.54 -0.78
C LEU A 44 -3.12 2.06 -0.75
N GLY A 45 -2.66 2.63 0.37
CA GLY A 45 -2.37 4.06 0.45
C GLY A 45 -1.35 4.44 -0.64
N PRO A 46 -1.36 5.70 -1.10
CA PRO A 46 -0.43 6.15 -2.12
C PRO A 46 0.99 5.82 -1.66
N VAL A 47 1.74 5.11 -2.52
CA VAL A 47 3.19 4.94 -2.37
C VAL A 47 3.76 6.34 -2.22
N ARG A 48 4.22 6.69 -1.01
CA ARG A 48 4.96 7.93 -0.82
C ARG A 48 6.21 7.79 -1.67
N GLN A 49 6.30 8.56 -2.76
CA GLN A 49 7.56 8.67 -3.49
C GLN A 49 8.62 9.11 -2.49
N GLU A 50 9.58 8.23 -2.25
CA GLU A 50 10.77 8.56 -1.50
C GLU A 50 11.44 9.69 -2.30
N LYS A 51 11.42 10.90 -1.75
CA LYS A 51 12.04 12.06 -2.37
C LYS A 51 13.52 11.74 -2.49
N GLU A 52 13.97 11.38 -3.70
CA GLU A 52 15.39 11.21 -3.97
C GLU A 52 16.11 12.46 -3.48
N ALA A 53 16.95 12.27 -2.46
CA ALA A 53 17.83 13.30 -1.98
C ALA A 53 18.89 13.52 -3.07
N GLY A 54 18.56 14.38 -4.03
CA GLY A 54 19.53 15.00 -4.93
C GLY A 54 20.54 15.76 -4.09
N GLY A 55 21.63 15.09 -3.70
CA GLY A 55 22.84 15.71 -3.22
C GLY A 55 23.49 16.42 -4.40
N ASP A 56 23.19 17.71 -4.56
CA ASP A 56 23.93 18.56 -5.49
C ASP A 56 24.99 19.30 -4.68
N GLY A 57 26.17 18.71 -4.66
CA GLY A 57 27.36 19.33 -4.11
C GLY A 57 27.87 20.38 -5.10
N TYR A 58 27.88 21.65 -4.68
CA TYR A 58 28.84 22.61 -5.21
C TYR A 58 29.42 23.44 -4.05
N THR A 59 30.67 23.13 -3.72
CA THR A 59 31.58 24.02 -3.01
C THR A 59 31.86 25.24 -3.89
N GLN A 60 31.54 26.44 -3.40
CA GLN A 60 32.12 27.69 -3.88
C GLN A 60 32.31 28.55 -2.62
N GLY A 61 33.52 28.75 -2.11
CA GLY A 61 34.65 29.34 -2.81
C GLY A 61 34.78 30.76 -2.28
N ALA A 62 35.77 30.98 -1.43
CA ALA A 62 36.03 32.20 -0.68
C ALA A 62 36.01 33.49 -1.51
N ARG A 63 35.44 34.57 -0.95
CA ARG A 63 36.11 35.87 -0.85
C ARG A 63 35.48 36.77 0.20
#